data_AF-A0A7S0B1Y3-F1
#
_entry.id   AF-A0A7S0B1Y3-F1
#
_cell.length_a   1.000
_cell.length_b   1.000
_cell.length_c   1.000
_cell.angle_alpha   90.00
_cell.angle_beta   90.00
_cell.angle_gamma   90.00
#
_symmetry.space_group_name_H-M   'P 1'
#
loop_
_entity.id
_entity.type
_entity.pdbx_description
1 polymer ?
#
loop_
_entity_poly.entity_id
_entity_poly.type
_entity_poly.pdbx_seq_one_letter_code
_entity_poly.pdbx_strand_id
1 'polypeptide(L)'
;RELILHKKFPGKMDIDREHLAGGGGRWLQADFLLHNQWDDDNAAKFPQTAAILKQIYDEYAKDLPDAIFQMSTMTKGTKVRPHCGSGNHKARLHLALYIPTGVGIKIANDTSCWANGKVLPVDDSYVHSVWNDSNEPRTVLIVDVWKAGLTENDKEKVKQYFSGRDRHLMSSSNQIAGGGEAANK
;
A
#
# COMPACT_ATOMS: atom_id res chain seq x y z
N ARG A 1 -26.45 -4.70 -1.91
CA ARG A 1 -26.08 -3.97 -0.66
C ARG A 1 -24.98 -3.00 -1.03
N GLU A 2 -25.31 -1.73 -1.25
CA GLU A 2 -24.34 -0.67 -1.54
C GLU A 2 -23.44 -0.46 -0.32
N LEU A 3 -22.14 -0.64 -0.48
CA LEU A 3 -21.15 -0.24 0.51
C LEU A 3 -21.13 1.29 0.55
N ILE A 4 -21.80 1.87 1.55
CA ILE A 4 -21.77 3.31 1.85
C ILE A 4 -20.38 3.66 2.42
N LEU A 5 -19.35 3.63 1.57
CA LEU A 5 -18.00 4.12 1.89
C LEU A 5 -17.92 5.66 1.84
N HIS A 6 -18.97 6.32 1.35
CA HIS A 6 -18.95 7.72 0.93
C HIS A 6 -19.12 8.74 2.05
N LYS A 7 -19.56 8.37 3.26
CA LYS A 7 -19.95 9.38 4.28
C LYS A 7 -19.31 9.29 5.66
N LYS A 8 -18.59 8.21 6.02
CA LYS A 8 -17.72 8.11 7.21
C LYS A 8 -17.04 6.74 7.21
N PHE A 9 -15.80 6.67 6.73
CA PHE A 9 -14.98 5.48 6.96
C PHE A 9 -14.67 5.43 8.47
N PRO A 10 -15.03 4.35 9.20
CA PRO A 10 -14.85 4.32 10.65
C PRO A 10 -13.38 4.17 11.06
N GLY A 11 -12.51 3.67 10.17
CA GLY A 11 -11.08 3.45 10.40
C GLY A 11 -10.28 4.72 10.66
N LYS A 12 -9.12 4.56 11.32
CA LYS A 12 -8.07 5.57 11.31
C LYS A 12 -7.61 5.68 9.85
N MET A 13 -7.79 6.86 9.28
CA MET A 13 -7.45 7.16 7.90
C MET A 13 -6.30 8.15 7.90
N ASP A 14 -5.15 7.71 7.40
CA ASP A 14 -4.00 8.58 7.19
C ASP A 14 -4.06 9.14 5.76
N ILE A 15 -3.65 10.42 5.62
CA ILE A 15 -3.55 11.05 4.30
C ILE A 15 -2.16 10.76 3.77
N ASP A 16 -2.09 9.91 2.77
CA ASP A 16 -0.86 9.74 2.02
C ASP A 16 -0.65 10.96 1.12
N ARG A 17 0.47 11.65 1.36
CA ARG A 17 0.91 12.80 0.57
C ARG A 17 2.06 12.45 -0.36
N GLU A 18 2.65 11.27 -0.18
CA GLU A 18 3.72 10.80 -1.03
C GLU A 18 3.19 10.60 -2.45
N HIS A 19 4.05 10.92 -3.41
CA HIS A 19 3.75 10.78 -4.83
C HIS A 19 2.53 11.55 -5.36
N LEU A 20 1.81 12.36 -4.58
CA LEU A 20 0.72 13.18 -5.12
C LEU A 20 1.26 14.18 -6.16
N ALA A 21 0.56 14.34 -7.28
CA ALA A 21 0.97 15.20 -8.39
C ALA A 21 0.57 16.69 -8.21
N GLY A 22 0.12 17.08 -7.02
CA GLY A 22 -0.55 18.37 -6.79
C GLY A 22 -2.00 18.37 -7.27
N GLY A 23 -2.78 19.38 -6.86
CA GLY A 23 -4.24 19.44 -7.04
C GLY A 23 -4.99 18.92 -5.81
N GLY A 24 -6.06 19.60 -5.40
CA GLY A 24 -6.74 19.43 -4.09
C GLY A 24 -7.40 18.08 -3.80
N GLY A 25 -7.07 17.01 -4.53
CA GLY A 25 -7.44 15.64 -4.21
C GLY A 25 -6.68 15.10 -3.00
N ARG A 26 -7.24 14.07 -2.38
CA ARG A 26 -6.64 13.35 -1.25
C ARG A 26 -6.52 11.87 -1.59
N TRP A 27 -5.44 11.26 -1.13
CA TRP A 27 -5.27 9.82 -1.08
C TRP A 27 -5.31 9.41 0.39
N LEU A 28 -6.27 8.56 0.73
CA LEU A 28 -6.57 8.16 2.10
C LEU A 28 -6.33 6.66 2.25
N GLN A 29 -5.71 6.27 3.35
CA GLN A 29 -5.32 4.89 3.63
C GLN A 29 -5.82 4.49 5.01
N ALA A 30 -6.48 3.34 5.10
CA ALA A 30 -6.71 2.64 6.37
C ALA A 30 -5.99 1.30 6.31
N ASP A 31 -4.88 1.23 7.05
CA ASP A 31 -4.06 0.04 7.11
C ASP A 31 -4.66 -0.99 8.05
N PHE A 32 -4.62 -2.24 7.61
CA PHE A 32 -4.79 -3.42 8.47
C PHE A 32 -3.42 -4.00 8.83
N LEU A 33 -2.49 -3.98 7.88
CA LEU A 33 -1.11 -4.41 8.03
C LEU A 33 -0.21 -3.38 7.36
N LEU A 34 0.77 -2.85 8.08
CA LEU A 34 1.80 -1.95 7.54
C LEU A 34 3.18 -2.40 8.08
N HIS A 35 4.13 -2.68 7.19
CA HIS A 35 5.46 -3.21 7.56
C HIS A 35 5.39 -4.43 8.50
N ASN A 36 4.51 -5.39 8.19
CA ASN A 36 4.23 -6.58 9.02
C ASN A 36 3.70 -6.30 10.43
N GLN A 37 3.19 -5.09 10.70
CA GLN A 37 2.53 -4.76 11.95
C GLN A 37 1.03 -4.59 11.72
N TRP A 38 0.23 -5.30 12.50
CA TRP A 38 -1.23 -5.20 12.42
C TRP A 38 -1.72 -3.93 13.13
N ASP A 39 -2.68 -3.24 12.53
CA ASP A 39 -3.43 -2.16 13.17
C ASP A 39 -4.70 -2.73 13.80
N ASP A 40 -4.66 -2.94 15.12
CA ASP A 40 -5.77 -3.54 15.87
C ASP A 40 -7.02 -2.65 15.89
N ASP A 41 -6.87 -1.33 15.83
CA ASP A 41 -7.99 -0.39 15.82
C ASP A 41 -8.79 -0.50 14.51
N ASN A 42 -8.11 -0.52 13.38
CA ASN A 42 -8.72 -0.74 12.07
C ASN A 42 -9.25 -2.17 11.93
N ALA A 43 -8.53 -3.17 12.45
CA ALA A 43 -9.02 -4.54 12.48
C ALA A 43 -10.33 -4.69 13.26
N ALA A 44 -10.44 -4.04 14.44
CA ALA A 44 -11.65 -4.07 15.26
C ALA A 44 -12.87 -3.44 14.58
N LYS A 45 -12.66 -2.48 13.68
CA LYS A 45 -13.73 -1.81 12.92
C LYS A 45 -14.25 -2.62 11.74
N PHE A 46 -13.43 -3.54 11.21
CA PHE A 46 -13.80 -4.44 10.12
C PHE A 46 -13.42 -5.89 10.46
N PRO A 47 -14.03 -6.50 11.50
CA PRO A 47 -13.55 -7.77 12.06
C PRO A 47 -13.62 -8.94 11.08
N GLN A 48 -14.63 -8.98 10.21
CA GLN A 48 -14.75 -10.00 9.16
C GLN A 48 -13.64 -9.88 8.11
N THR A 49 -13.36 -8.65 7.65
CA THR A 49 -12.27 -8.37 6.71
C THR A 49 -10.93 -8.72 7.34
N ALA A 50 -10.69 -8.29 8.58
CA ALA A 50 -9.45 -8.56 9.29
C ALA A 50 -9.20 -10.06 9.49
N ALA A 51 -10.23 -10.85 9.81
CA ALA A 51 -10.11 -12.30 9.94
C ALA A 51 -9.67 -12.97 8.62
N ILE A 52 -10.27 -12.58 7.49
CA ILE A 52 -9.90 -13.08 6.16
C ILE A 52 -8.47 -12.64 5.80
N LEU A 53 -8.13 -11.38 6.06
CA LEU A 53 -6.79 -10.85 5.80
C LEU A 53 -5.72 -11.59 6.61
N LYS A 54 -5.99 -11.93 7.88
CA LYS A 54 -5.06 -12.73 8.71
C LYS A 54 -4.83 -14.12 8.12
N GLN A 55 -5.87 -14.78 7.61
CA GLN A 55 -5.74 -16.06 6.91
C GLN A 55 -4.88 -15.93 5.65
N ILE A 56 -5.12 -14.90 4.82
CA ILE A 56 -4.33 -14.63 3.62
C ILE A 56 -2.86 -14.35 3.99
N TYR A 57 -2.63 -13.59 5.06
CA TYR A 57 -1.28 -13.31 5.55
C TYR A 57 -0.56 -14.60 5.91
N ASP A 58 -1.16 -15.43 6.77
CA ASP A 58 -0.54 -16.67 7.24
C ASP A 58 -0.20 -17.63 6.08
N GLU A 59 -1.04 -17.68 5.04
CA GLU A 59 -0.87 -18.59 3.91
C GLU A 59 0.07 -18.03 2.82
N TYR A 60 0.02 -16.73 2.52
CA TYR A 60 0.62 -16.17 1.30
C TYR A 60 1.59 -14.99 1.51
N ALA A 61 1.55 -14.33 2.66
CA ALA A 61 2.33 -13.10 2.89
C ALA A 61 3.16 -13.12 4.17
N LYS A 62 3.16 -14.23 4.90
CA LYS A 62 3.87 -14.33 6.17
C LYS A 62 5.34 -13.99 6.00
N ASP A 63 5.82 -13.10 6.85
CA ASP A 63 7.20 -12.58 6.87
C ASP A 63 7.64 -11.89 5.57
N LEU A 64 6.70 -11.48 4.70
CA LEU A 64 6.97 -10.73 3.49
C LEU A 64 7.45 -9.31 3.85
N PRO A 65 8.69 -8.91 3.52
CA PRO A 65 9.15 -7.57 3.85
C PRO A 65 8.34 -6.48 3.13
N ASP A 66 8.03 -5.40 3.84
CA ASP A 66 7.22 -4.27 3.37
C ASP A 66 5.83 -4.67 2.82
N ALA A 67 5.23 -5.73 3.36
CA ALA A 67 3.85 -6.08 3.05
C ALA A 67 2.88 -5.02 3.59
N ILE A 68 1.90 -4.65 2.75
CA ILE A 68 0.84 -3.71 3.13
C ILE A 68 -0.52 -4.28 2.77
N PHE A 69 -1.42 -4.31 3.75
CA PHE A 69 -2.82 -4.69 3.58
C PHE A 69 -3.65 -3.48 3.99
N GLN A 70 -4.32 -2.82 3.05
CA GLN A 70 -4.95 -1.54 3.32
C GLN A 70 -6.18 -1.24 2.45
N MET A 71 -7.13 -0.51 3.00
CA MET A 71 -8.18 0.13 2.20
C MET A 71 -7.67 1.47 1.69
N SER A 72 -7.56 1.56 0.36
CA SER A 72 -6.96 2.68 -0.35
C SER A 72 -8.02 3.46 -1.12
N THR A 73 -8.29 4.68 -0.66
CA THR A 73 -9.34 5.56 -1.22
C THR A 73 -8.74 6.81 -1.84
N MET A 74 -8.97 7.04 -3.13
CA MET A 74 -8.61 8.28 -3.82
C MET A 74 -9.86 9.12 -4.07
N THR A 75 -9.89 10.36 -3.57
CA THR A 75 -11.00 11.28 -3.83
C THR A 75 -10.99 11.81 -5.27
N LYS A 76 -12.04 12.56 -5.65
CA LYS A 76 -12.10 13.31 -6.91
C LYS A 76 -10.81 14.09 -7.18
N GLY A 77 -10.33 14.01 -8.41
CA GLY A 77 -9.19 14.78 -8.93
C GLY A 77 -7.83 14.32 -8.41
N THR A 78 -7.75 13.25 -7.62
CA THR A 78 -6.47 12.77 -7.09
C THR A 78 -5.65 12.12 -8.20
N LYS A 79 -4.37 12.48 -8.30
CA LYS A 79 -3.38 11.88 -9.19
C LYS A 79 -2.14 11.49 -8.42
N VAL A 80 -1.74 10.23 -8.56
CA VAL A 80 -0.50 9.67 -8.01
C VAL A 80 0.53 9.64 -9.14
N ARG A 81 1.66 10.29 -8.92
CA ARG A 81 2.79 10.39 -9.86
C ARG A 81 3.38 9.01 -10.15
N PRO A 82 4.06 8.86 -11.30
CA PRO A 82 4.84 7.66 -11.59
C PRO A 82 5.83 7.34 -10.47
N HIS A 83 5.75 6.12 -9.94
CA HIS A 83 6.66 5.59 -8.92
C HIS A 83 6.73 4.06 -9.05
N CYS A 84 7.62 3.42 -8.30
CA CYS A 84 7.73 1.96 -8.22
C CYS A 84 7.79 1.53 -6.75
N GLY A 85 7.41 0.28 -6.50
CA GLY A 85 7.52 -0.37 -5.21
C GLY A 85 8.97 -0.67 -4.83
N SER A 86 9.16 -1.22 -3.63
CA SER A 86 10.47 -1.46 -3.03
C SER A 86 11.24 -2.66 -3.61
N GLY A 87 10.59 -3.49 -4.42
CA GLY A 87 11.20 -4.66 -5.05
C GLY A 87 10.19 -5.52 -5.82
N ASN A 88 10.70 -6.52 -6.55
CA ASN A 88 9.90 -7.47 -7.33
C ASN A 88 9.60 -8.78 -6.58
N HIS A 89 9.82 -8.82 -5.27
CA HIS A 89 9.61 -10.01 -4.43
C HIS A 89 8.15 -10.23 -4.04
N LYS A 90 7.28 -9.25 -4.29
CA LYS A 90 5.85 -9.30 -3.99
C LYS A 90 4.98 -9.14 -5.23
N ALA A 91 3.75 -9.64 -5.13
CA ALA A 91 2.66 -9.30 -6.02
C ALA A 91 1.64 -8.48 -5.24
N ARG A 92 1.19 -7.36 -5.81
CA ARG A 92 0.21 -6.48 -5.20
C ARG A 92 -1.17 -6.73 -5.81
N LEU A 93 -2.15 -7.09 -4.99
CA LEU A 93 -3.50 -7.41 -5.42
C LEU A 93 -4.44 -6.27 -5.05
N HIS A 94 -5.14 -5.69 -6.03
CA HIS A 94 -6.15 -4.66 -5.79
C HIS A 94 -7.54 -5.25 -5.99
N LEU A 95 -8.24 -5.54 -4.88
CA LEU A 95 -9.67 -5.86 -4.92
C LEU A 95 -10.48 -4.57 -5.05
N ALA A 96 -11.23 -4.47 -6.14
CA ALA A 96 -12.10 -3.34 -6.44
C ALA A 96 -13.35 -3.35 -5.54
N LEU A 97 -13.44 -2.39 -4.62
CA LEU A 97 -14.62 -2.26 -3.74
C LEU A 97 -15.63 -1.25 -4.30
N TYR A 98 -15.13 -0.11 -4.78
CA TYR A 98 -15.94 0.90 -5.45
C TYR A 98 -15.11 1.67 -6.48
N ILE A 99 -15.48 1.53 -7.74
CA ILE A 99 -14.77 2.07 -8.90
C ILE A 99 -15.77 2.86 -9.76
N PRO A 100 -15.71 4.20 -9.76
CA PRO A 100 -16.50 5.02 -10.67
C PRO A 100 -15.86 5.07 -12.07
N THR A 101 -16.59 5.58 -13.05
CA THR A 101 -16.04 5.85 -14.40
C THR A 101 -15.03 7.00 -14.36
N GLY A 102 -13.97 6.93 -15.17
CA GLY A 102 -12.95 8.00 -15.24
C GLY A 102 -11.78 7.81 -14.27
N VAL A 103 -11.57 6.58 -13.80
CA VAL A 103 -10.42 6.19 -12.97
C VAL A 103 -9.58 5.17 -13.71
N GLY A 104 -8.29 5.13 -13.43
CA GLY A 104 -7.40 4.17 -14.07
C GLY A 104 -6.03 4.10 -13.44
N ILE A 105 -5.30 3.07 -13.84
CA ILE A 105 -3.91 2.83 -13.47
C ILE A 105 -3.10 2.57 -14.73
N LYS A 106 -1.92 3.17 -14.80
CA LYS A 106 -0.92 2.87 -15.84
C LYS A 106 0.21 2.12 -15.17
N ILE A 107 0.58 0.97 -15.72
CA ILE A 107 1.67 0.10 -15.26
C ILE A 107 2.60 -0.10 -16.45
N ALA A 108 3.84 0.35 -16.34
CA ALA A 108 4.75 0.45 -17.47
C ALA A 108 4.09 1.16 -18.68
N ASN A 109 3.85 0.43 -19.76
CA ASN A 109 3.24 0.96 -20.98
C ASN A 109 1.73 0.72 -21.08
N ASP A 110 1.17 -0.12 -20.21
CA ASP A 110 -0.22 -0.55 -20.29
C ASP A 110 -1.11 0.27 -19.37
N THR A 111 -2.31 0.57 -19.86
CA THR A 111 -3.36 1.22 -19.07
C THR A 111 -4.45 0.21 -18.77
N SER A 112 -4.80 0.11 -17.49
CA SER A 112 -5.81 -0.80 -16.97
C SER A 112 -6.83 -0.05 -16.11
N CYS A 113 -7.97 -0.69 -15.89
CA CYS A 113 -8.99 -0.22 -14.97
C CYS A 113 -9.50 -1.39 -14.12
N TRP A 114 -10.00 -1.07 -12.93
CA TRP A 114 -10.61 -2.04 -12.03
C TRP A 114 -12.05 -2.33 -12.43
N ALA A 115 -12.50 -3.56 -12.18
CA ALA A 115 -13.91 -3.93 -12.26
C ALA A 115 -14.44 -4.23 -10.85
N ASN A 116 -15.53 -3.58 -10.43
CA ASN A 116 -16.11 -3.76 -9.09
C ASN A 116 -16.29 -5.25 -8.72
N GLY A 117 -15.83 -5.63 -7.53
CA GLY A 117 -15.85 -7.02 -7.04
C GLY A 117 -14.81 -7.95 -7.66
N LYS A 118 -13.90 -7.45 -8.51
CA LYS A 118 -12.81 -8.22 -9.11
C LYS A 118 -11.45 -7.77 -8.58
N VAL A 119 -10.48 -8.69 -8.66
CA VAL A 119 -9.08 -8.42 -8.32
C VAL A 119 -8.33 -8.03 -9.58
N LEU A 120 -7.59 -6.93 -9.51
CA LEU A 120 -6.57 -6.55 -10.47
C LEU A 120 -5.19 -6.84 -9.86
N PRO A 121 -4.42 -7.80 -10.41
CA PRO A 121 -3.02 -7.96 -10.05
C PRO A 121 -2.18 -6.79 -10.59
N VAL A 122 -1.31 -6.25 -9.74
CA VAL A 122 -0.40 -5.14 -10.04
C VAL A 122 1.01 -5.60 -9.68
N ASP A 123 1.89 -5.68 -10.66
CA ASP A 123 3.33 -5.79 -10.39
C ASP A 123 3.87 -4.38 -10.16
N ASP A 124 3.87 -3.96 -8.90
CA ASP A 124 4.23 -2.60 -8.51
C ASP A 124 5.74 -2.32 -8.60
N SER A 125 6.56 -3.34 -8.91
CA SER A 125 7.99 -3.16 -9.21
C SER A 125 8.20 -2.39 -10.53
N TYR A 126 7.22 -2.42 -11.43
CA TYR A 126 7.21 -1.55 -12.60
C TYR A 126 6.73 -0.15 -12.22
N VAL A 127 7.24 0.85 -12.95
CA VAL A 127 6.76 2.23 -12.82
C VAL A 127 5.25 2.26 -13.08
N HIS A 128 4.50 2.78 -12.11
CA HIS A 128 3.06 2.87 -12.19
C HIS A 128 2.55 4.22 -11.67
N SER A 129 1.38 4.62 -12.17
CA SER A 129 0.69 5.86 -11.79
C SER A 129 -0.81 5.63 -11.79
N VAL A 130 -1.53 6.42 -10.99
CA VAL A 130 -2.97 6.23 -10.77
C VAL A 130 -3.68 7.56 -10.83
N TRP A 131 -4.87 7.60 -11.43
CA TRP A 131 -5.71 8.79 -11.47
C TRP A 131 -7.15 8.49 -11.11
N ASN A 132 -7.81 9.49 -10.52
CA ASN A 132 -9.24 9.55 -10.36
C ASN A 132 -9.75 10.90 -10.91
N ASP A 133 -10.14 10.92 -12.18
CA ASP A 133 -10.73 12.11 -12.83
C ASP A 133 -12.28 12.13 -12.68
N SER A 134 -12.85 11.20 -11.92
CA SER A 134 -14.29 11.16 -11.63
C SER A 134 -14.70 12.18 -10.57
N ASN A 135 -16.01 12.36 -10.39
CA ASN A 135 -16.56 13.18 -9.30
C ASN A 135 -16.74 12.42 -7.98
N GLU A 136 -16.34 11.15 -7.93
CA GLU A 136 -16.61 10.22 -6.84
C GLU A 136 -15.30 9.63 -6.32
N PRO A 137 -15.24 9.15 -5.06
CA PRO A 137 -14.07 8.44 -4.59
C PRO A 137 -13.92 7.10 -5.30
N ARG A 138 -12.68 6.62 -5.40
CA ARG A 138 -12.33 5.26 -5.82
C ARG A 138 -11.74 4.54 -4.63
N THR A 139 -12.29 3.39 -4.26
CA THR A 139 -11.80 2.58 -3.15
C THR A 139 -11.44 1.17 -3.61
N VAL A 140 -10.22 0.75 -3.27
CA VAL A 140 -9.74 -0.63 -3.44
C VAL A 140 -9.22 -1.16 -2.10
N LEU A 141 -9.27 -2.47 -1.91
CA LEU A 141 -8.50 -3.16 -0.88
C LEU A 141 -7.20 -3.66 -1.53
N ILE A 142 -6.07 -3.19 -1.02
CA ILE A 142 -4.73 -3.61 -1.44
C ILE A 142 -4.27 -4.72 -0.52
N VAL A 143 -3.73 -5.80 -1.08
CA VAL A 143 -3.14 -6.92 -0.36
C VAL A 143 -1.86 -7.33 -1.06
N ASP A 144 -0.73 -7.29 -0.35
CA ASP A 144 0.55 -7.77 -0.85
C ASP A 144 0.75 -9.25 -0.50
N VAL A 145 1.27 -10.05 -1.43
CA VAL A 145 1.62 -11.46 -1.19
C VAL A 145 3.00 -11.77 -1.78
N TRP A 146 3.63 -12.85 -1.33
CA TRP A 146 4.86 -13.33 -1.97
C TRP A 146 4.60 -13.56 -3.45
N LYS A 147 5.51 -13.08 -4.31
CA LYS A 147 5.42 -13.34 -5.74
C LYS A 147 5.50 -14.86 -5.98
N ALA A 148 4.59 -15.38 -6.80
CA ALA A 148 4.59 -16.79 -7.16
C ALA A 148 5.92 -17.18 -7.84
N GLY A 149 6.39 -18.39 -7.56
CA GLY A 149 7.62 -18.94 -8.15
C GLY A 149 8.91 -18.63 -7.37
N LEU A 150 8.86 -17.85 -6.29
CA LEU A 150 9.98 -17.70 -5.37
C LEU A 150 10.17 -18.96 -4.52
N THR A 151 11.40 -19.47 -4.48
CA THR A 151 11.77 -20.57 -3.58
C THR A 151 11.91 -20.06 -2.14
N GLU A 152 11.91 -20.96 -1.16
CA GLU A 152 12.18 -20.58 0.24
C GLU A 152 13.56 -19.93 0.42
N ASN A 153 14.55 -20.36 -0.37
CA ASN A 153 15.87 -19.72 -0.37
C ASN A 153 15.84 -18.29 -0.94
N ASP A 154 15.00 -18.03 -1.96
CA ASP A 154 14.81 -16.67 -2.47
C ASP A 154 14.12 -15.78 -1.44
N LYS A 155 13.06 -16.29 -0.79
CA LYS A 155 12.37 -15.58 0.30
C LYS A 155 13.32 -15.27 1.45
N GLU A 156 14.20 -16.20 1.82
CA GLU A 156 15.20 -16.00 2.87
C GLU A 156 16.18 -14.88 2.52
N LYS A 157 16.73 -14.88 1.29
CA LYS A 157 17.61 -13.81 0.83
C LYS A 157 16.92 -12.45 0.82
N VAL A 158 15.65 -12.41 0.40
CA VAL A 158 14.85 -11.18 0.46
C VAL A 158 14.73 -10.69 1.90
N LYS A 159 14.33 -11.55 2.85
CA LYS A 159 14.23 -11.17 4.28
C LYS A 159 15.56 -10.63 4.83
N GLN A 160 16.68 -11.25 4.46
CA GLN A 160 18.02 -10.80 4.86
C GLN A 160 18.38 -9.42 4.30
N TYR A 161 18.09 -9.18 3.02
CA TYR A 161 18.34 -7.88 2.37
C TYR A 161 17.58 -6.75 3.07
N PHE A 162 16.27 -6.92 3.30
CA PHE A 162 15.45 -5.90 3.95
C PHE A 162 15.85 -5.68 5.41
N SER A 163 16.16 -6.75 6.15
CA SER A 163 16.69 -6.66 7.52
C SER A 163 18.05 -5.93 7.59
N GLY A 164 18.89 -6.05 6.56
CA GLY A 164 20.13 -5.28 6.43
C GLY A 164 19.88 -3.81 6.14
N ARG A 165 18.95 -3.51 5.24
CA ARG A 165 18.56 -2.14 4.85
C ARG A 165 18.02 -1.35 6.04
N ASP A 166 17.10 -1.92 6.80
CA ASP A 166 16.44 -1.22 7.91
C ASP A 166 17.45 -0.89 9.02
N ARG A 167 18.39 -1.80 9.30
CA ARG A 167 19.51 -1.54 10.23
C ARG A 167 20.41 -0.39 9.75
N HIS A 168 20.72 -0.34 8.45
CA HIS A 168 21.55 0.74 7.91
C HIS A 168 20.85 2.10 8.04
N LEU A 169 19.57 2.19 7.64
CA LEU A 169 18.77 3.42 7.74
C LEU A 169 18.63 3.92 9.19
N MET A 170 18.42 3.01 10.16
CA MET A 170 18.37 3.37 11.58
C MET A 170 19.73 3.87 12.09
N SER A 171 20.84 3.25 11.67
CA SER A 171 22.18 3.66 12.09
C SER A 171 22.58 5.03 11.52
N SER A 172 22.22 5.33 10.28
CA SER A 172 22.47 6.63 9.65
C SER A 172 21.62 7.76 10.26
N SER A 173 20.38 7.45 10.67
CA SER A 173 19.51 8.42 11.36
C SER A 173 20.05 8.81 12.74
N ASN A 174 20.62 7.86 13.49
CA ASN A 174 21.28 8.13 14.77
C ASN A 174 22.59 8.92 14.63
N GLN A 175 23.33 8.75 13.53
CA GLN A 175 24.56 9.54 13.30
C GLN A 175 24.26 11.01 12.95
N ILE A 176 23.15 11.30 12.28
CA ILE A 176 22.74 12.69 11.97
C ILE A 176 22.23 13.40 13.24
N ALA A 177 21.53 12.68 14.13
CA ALA A 177 21.02 13.25 15.38
C ALA A 177 22.11 13.52 16.45
N GLY A 178 23.29 12.88 16.34
CA GLY A 178 24.40 13.03 17.30
C GLY A 178 25.44 14.12 16.97
N GLY A 179 25.30 14.83 15.84
CA GLY A 179 26.32 15.78 15.35
C GLY A 179 26.15 17.24 15.81
N GLY A 180 25.15 17.53 16.63
CA GLY A 180 24.70 18.90 16.94
C GLY A 180 25.13 19.45 18.30
N GLU A 181 26.28 19.10 18.86
CA GLU A 181 26.72 19.70 20.13
C GLU A 181 28.25 19.69 20.34
N ALA A 182 29.01 20.33 19.45
CA ALA A 182 30.41 20.69 19.74
C ALA A 182 30.96 21.74 18.76
N ALA A 183 30.56 23.01 18.92
CA ALA A 183 31.35 24.15 18.42
C ALA A 183 30.89 25.46 19.06
N ASN A 184 31.26 25.68 20.33
CA ASN A 184 31.45 27.04 20.83
C ASN A 184 32.44 27.02 22.00
N LYS A 185 33.73 27.16 21.67
CA LYS A 185 34.79 27.69 22.54
C LYS A 185 35.75 28.48 21.67
#